data_AF-A0A2D6PBE6-F1
#
_entry.id   AF-A0A2D6PBE6-F1
#
_cell.length_a   1.000
_cell.length_b   1.000
_cell.length_c   1.000
_cell.angle_alpha   90.00
_cell.angle_beta   90.00
_cell.angle_gamma   90.00
#
_symmetry.space_group_name_H-M   'P 1'
#
loop_
_entity.id
_entity.type
_entity.pdbx_description
1 polymer ?
#
loop_
_entity_poly.entity_id
_entity_poly.type
_entity_poly.pdbx_seq_one_letter_code
_entity_poly.pdbx_strand_id
1 'polypeptide(L)' 'MNKEELKEIWGKFVENKDFKLNPDTEKVNEIAEIILKNEEKTGLKLCPCQINTVCPCNFKIQKNWKNKGTCICNLFVKK' A
#
# COMPACT_ATOMS: atom_id res chain seq x y z
N MET A 1 3.89 -1.51 15.87
CA MET A 1 3.05 -0.62 15.06
C MET A 1 1.71 -1.30 14.86
N ASN A 2 0.60 -0.60 15.04
CA ASN A 2 -0.75 -1.12 14.80
C ASN A 2 -1.29 -0.67 13.42
N LYS A 3 -2.51 -1.13 13.10
CA LYS A 3 -3.16 -0.87 11.80
C LYS A 3 -3.46 0.62 11.61
N GLU A 4 -3.85 1.31 12.66
CA GLU A 4 -4.20 2.73 12.66
C GLU A 4 -2.97 3.60 12.38
N GLU A 5 -1.86 3.32 13.08
CA GLU A 5 -0.56 3.96 12.87
C GLU A 5 -0.05 3.76 11.44
N LEU A 6 -0.16 2.56 10.88
CA LEU A 6 0.25 2.28 9.49
C LEU A 6 -0.59 3.08 8.48
N LYS A 7 -1.91 3.14 8.68
CA LYS A 7 -2.80 3.94 7.83
C LYS A 7 -2.49 5.42 7.92
N GLU A 8 -2.14 5.94 9.10
CA GLU A 8 -1.71 7.33 9.27
C GLU A 8 -0.42 7.63 8.49
N ILE A 9 0.56 6.72 8.57
CA ILE A 9 1.81 6.82 7.78
C ILE A 9 1.51 6.85 6.29
N TRP A 10 0.61 5.97 5.81
CA TRP A 10 0.18 6.02 4.41
C TRP A 10 -0.57 7.31 4.06
N GLY A 11 -1.40 7.82 4.97
CA GLY A 11 -2.08 9.11 4.84
C GLY A 11 -1.08 10.25 4.59
N LYS A 12 -0.05 10.34 5.44
CA LYS A 12 1.06 11.31 5.28
C LYS A 12 1.83 11.07 3.98
N PHE A 13 2.03 9.82 3.58
CA PHE A 13 2.73 9.49 2.34
C PHE A 13 2.00 9.95 1.08
N VAL A 14 0.66 9.85 1.06
CA VAL A 14 -0.19 10.28 -0.07
C VAL A 14 -0.54 11.78 -0.03
N GLU A 15 -0.22 12.45 1.08
CA GLU A 15 -0.47 13.88 1.24
C GLU A 15 0.26 14.67 0.15
N ASN A 16 -0.47 15.59 -0.50
CA ASN A 16 0.03 16.39 -1.63
C ASN A 16 0.58 15.61 -2.84
N LYS A 17 0.27 14.32 -2.96
CA LYS A 17 0.60 13.52 -4.15
C LYS A 17 -0.51 13.51 -5.19
N ASP A 18 -0.19 13.07 -6.40
CA ASP A 18 -1.11 12.78 -7.52
C ASP A 18 -1.91 11.46 -7.33
N PHE A 19 -1.82 10.86 -6.15
CA PHE A 19 -2.48 9.61 -5.80
C PHE A 19 -2.97 9.65 -4.35
N LYS A 20 -3.90 8.76 -4.03
CA LYS A 20 -4.55 8.63 -2.73
C LYS A 20 -4.61 7.16 -2.32
N LEU A 21 -4.93 6.91 -1.06
CA LEU A 21 -5.36 5.58 -0.64
C LEU A 21 -6.66 5.20 -1.36
N ASN A 22 -6.86 3.91 -1.55
CA ASN A 22 -8.11 3.38 -2.08
C ASN A 22 -9.29 3.86 -1.20
N PRO A 23 -10.39 4.40 -1.78
CA PRO A 23 -11.57 4.80 -1.03
C PRO A 23 -12.28 3.64 -0.31
N ASP A 24 -12.07 2.40 -0.77
CA ASP A 24 -12.54 1.19 -0.09
C ASP A 24 -11.70 0.95 1.17
N THR A 25 -12.29 1.28 2.33
CA THR A 25 -11.64 1.20 3.63
C THR A 25 -11.42 -0.25 4.09
N GLU A 26 -12.29 -1.19 3.68
CA GLU A 26 -12.09 -2.62 3.95
C GLU A 26 -10.86 -3.11 3.21
N LYS A 27 -10.70 -2.70 1.95
CA LYS A 27 -9.50 -3.06 1.17
C LYS A 27 -8.22 -2.52 1.79
N VAL A 28 -8.22 -1.27 2.25
CA VAL A 28 -7.07 -0.67 2.94
C VAL A 28 -6.73 -1.43 4.23
N ASN A 29 -7.76 -1.81 5.00
CA ASN A 29 -7.59 -2.57 6.23
C ASN A 29 -7.00 -3.98 5.97
N GLU A 30 -7.52 -4.69 4.98
CA GLU A 30 -7.02 -6.03 4.59
C GLU A 30 -5.52 -5.97 4.24
N ILE A 31 -5.12 -4.98 3.44
CA ILE A 31 -3.72 -4.80 3.03
C ILE A 31 -2.83 -4.43 4.23
N ALA A 32 -3.31 -3.59 5.14
CA ALA A 32 -2.58 -3.26 6.37
C ALA A 32 -2.34 -4.50 7.23
N GLU A 33 -3.35 -5.35 7.40
CA GLU A 33 -3.22 -6.59 8.18
C GLU A 33 -2.20 -7.55 7.58
N ILE A 34 -2.18 -7.71 6.26
CA ILE A 34 -1.20 -8.58 5.59
C ILE A 34 0.22 -8.02 5.75
N ILE A 35 0.40 -6.70 5.58
CA ILE A 35 1.71 -6.06 5.70
C ILE A 35 2.25 -6.17 7.12
N LEU A 36 1.40 -5.97 8.13
CA LEU A 36 1.77 -6.14 9.53
C LEU A 36 2.14 -7.60 9.85
N LYS A 37 1.36 -8.58 9.35
CA LYS A 37 1.72 -10.00 9.48
C LYS A 37 3.05 -10.35 8.81
N ASN A 38 3.37 -9.71 7.68
CA ASN A 38 4.67 -9.88 7.02
C ASN A 38 5.80 -9.27 7.86
N GLU A 39 5.57 -8.09 8.45
CA GLU A 39 6.52 -7.44 9.34
C GLU A 39 6.80 -8.26 10.59
N GLU A 40 5.78 -8.84 11.22
CA GLU A 40 5.94 -9.76 12.35
C GLU A 40 6.82 -10.97 12.02
N LYS A 41 6.68 -11.52 10.81
CA LYS A 41 7.42 -12.72 10.37
C LYS A 41 8.83 -12.44 9.89
N THR A 42 9.06 -11.28 9.29
CA THR A 42 10.29 -11.00 8.52
C THR A 42 11.07 -9.78 9.00
N GLY A 43 10.50 -8.98 9.89
CA GLY A 43 11.00 -7.66 10.27
C GLY A 43 10.78 -6.57 9.23
N LEU A 44 10.13 -6.87 8.09
CA LEU A 44 9.94 -5.95 6.97
C LEU A 44 8.46 -5.86 6.54
N LYS A 45 8.03 -4.63 6.19
CA LYS A 45 6.69 -4.33 5.66
C LYS A 45 6.56 -4.75 4.20
N LEU A 46 6.57 -6.05 3.90
CA LEU A 46 6.60 -6.56 2.52
C LEU A 46 5.26 -6.41 1.79
N CYS A 47 5.29 -6.02 0.50
CA CYS A 47 4.09 -5.93 -0.35
C CYS A 47 3.41 -7.29 -0.43
N PRO A 48 2.08 -7.36 -0.24
CA PRO A 48 1.34 -8.61 -0.50
C PRO A 48 1.34 -9.00 -1.99
N CYS A 49 1.61 -8.03 -2.86
CA CYS A 49 1.50 -8.16 -4.31
C CYS A 49 2.76 -8.65 -5.02
N GLN A 50 3.92 -8.53 -4.37
CA GLN A 50 5.22 -8.69 -5.02
C GLN A 50 6.22 -9.21 -4.00
N ILE A 51 6.80 -10.36 -4.31
CA ILE A 51 7.74 -11.07 -3.45
C ILE A 51 8.95 -10.18 -3.13
N ASN A 52 9.40 -10.21 -1.87
CA ASN A 52 10.61 -9.55 -1.37
C ASN A 52 10.70 -8.04 -1.66
N THR A 53 9.56 -7.35 -1.74
CA THR A 53 9.52 -5.91 -2.01
C THR A 53 8.89 -5.18 -0.83
N VAL A 54 9.56 -4.16 -0.27
CA VAL A 54 9.01 -3.36 0.83
C VAL A 54 7.90 -2.42 0.33
N CYS A 55 6.85 -2.24 1.13
CA CYS A 55 5.74 -1.32 0.90
C CYS A 55 5.97 0.01 1.66
N PRO A 56 5.74 1.19 1.03
CA PRO A 56 5.34 1.40 -0.36
C PRO A 56 6.45 1.04 -1.37
N CYS A 57 6.11 0.26 -2.39
CA CYS A 57 7.04 -0.06 -3.48
C CYS A 57 7.05 1.03 -4.56
N ASN A 58 7.90 0.92 -5.58
CA ASN A 58 7.87 1.83 -6.74
C ASN A 58 6.68 1.48 -7.67
N PHE A 59 5.45 1.54 -7.16
CA PHE A 59 4.26 1.08 -7.89
C PHE A 59 3.98 1.86 -9.17
N LYS A 60 4.50 3.09 -9.31
CA LYS A 60 4.28 3.91 -10.52
C LYS A 60 4.85 3.29 -11.79
N ILE A 61 5.86 2.41 -11.69
CA ILE A 61 6.41 1.69 -12.85
C ILE A 61 5.54 0.51 -13.29
N GLN A 62 4.63 0.04 -12.41
CA GLN A 62 3.80 -1.13 -12.68
C GLN A 62 2.84 -0.85 -13.85
N LYS A 63 2.56 -1.89 -14.65
CA LYS A 63 1.60 -1.79 -15.77
C LYS A 63 0.21 -1.35 -15.28
N ASN A 64 -0.23 -1.81 -14.11
CA ASN A 64 -1.50 -1.39 -13.50
C ASN A 64 -1.57 0.12 -13.29
N TRP A 65 -0.47 0.75 -12.86
CA TRP A 65 -0.46 2.19 -12.65
C TRP A 65 -0.66 2.96 -13.95
N LYS A 66 0.02 2.52 -15.01
CA LYS A 66 -0.06 3.13 -16.34
C LYS A 66 -1.43 2.94 -16.97
N ASN A 67 -2.01 1.74 -16.85
CA ASN A 67 -3.21 1.35 -17.59
C ASN A 67 -4.52 1.57 -16.82
N LYS A 68 -4.51 1.36 -15.51
CA LYS A 68 -5.70 1.40 -14.63
C LYS A 68 -5.65 2.50 -13.59
N GLY A 69 -4.51 3.15 -13.41
CA GLY A 69 -4.34 4.19 -12.40
C GLY A 69 -4.27 3.66 -10.97
N THR A 70 -3.92 2.39 -10.77
CA THR A 70 -3.82 1.78 -9.44
C THR A 70 -2.53 0.97 -9.29
N CYS A 71 -2.03 0.82 -8.06
CA CYS A 71 -1.00 -0.19 -7.81
C CYS A 71 -1.61 -1.60 -7.90
N ILE A 72 -0.78 -2.64 -8.04
CA ILE A 72 -1.27 -4.01 -8.23
C ILE A 72 -2.18 -4.49 -7.09
N CYS A 73 -1.84 -4.24 -5.82
CA CYS A 73 -2.68 -4.61 -4.68
C CYS A 73 -3.88 -3.67 -4.46
N ASN A 74 -4.05 -2.65 -5.29
CA ASN A 74 -5.11 -1.67 -5.20
C ASN A 74 -5.11 -0.86 -3.88
N LEU A 75 -3.94 -0.68 -3.24
CA LEU A 75 -3.79 0.18 -2.05
C LEU A 75 -3.74 1.66 -2.42
N PHE A 76 -2.97 2.00 -3.46
CA PHE A 76 -2.83 3.36 -3.97
C PHE A 76 -3.53 3.49 -5.32
N VAL A 77 -4.32 4.55 -5.47
CA VAL A 77 -5.08 4.87 -6.69
C VAL A 77 -4.81 6.32 -7.10
N LYS A 78 -4.80 6.62 -8.40
CA LYS A 78 -4.67 7.99 -8.90
C LYS A 78 -5.81 8.86 -8.35
N LYS A 79 -5.50 10.15 -8.13
CA LYS A 79 -6.51 11.12 -7.71
C LYS A 79 -7.50 11.42 -8.82
#